data_AF-A0A1Y1Q8Q5-F1
#
_entry.id   AF-A0A1Y1Q8Q5-F1
#
_cell.length_a   1.000
_cell.length_b   1.000
_cell.length_c   1.000
_cell.angle_alpha   90.00
_cell.angle_beta   90.00
_cell.angle_gamma   90.00
#
_symmetry.space_group_name_H-M   'P 1'
#
loop_
_entity.id
_entity.type
_entity.pdbx_description
1 polymer ?
#
loop_
_entity_poly.entity_id
_entity_poly.type
_entity_poly.pdbx_seq_one_letter_code
_entity_poly.pdbx_strand_id
1 'polypeptide(L)' 'MKQQHYIPLWTKIFLPIAIVTNLLFPWADSFAAINQYQPDAVPLVLALLACWLAATIISLAHCVKGALSGES' A
#
# COMPACT_ATOMS: atom_id res chain seq x y z
N MET A 1 -11.49 -27.41 12.74
CA MET A 1 -12.23 -26.15 12.57
C MET A 1 -11.32 -25.19 11.80
N LYS A 2 -11.71 -24.72 10.60
CA LYS A 2 -10.94 -23.65 9.92
C LYS A 2 -11.12 -22.36 10.73
N GLN A 3 -10.04 -21.79 11.24
CA GLN A 3 -10.11 -20.46 11.84
C GLN A 3 -10.37 -19.45 10.71
N GLN A 4 -11.54 -18.82 10.72
CA GLN A 4 -11.86 -17.72 9.81
C GLN A 4 -10.91 -16.56 10.11
N HIS A 5 -10.25 -16.04 9.07
CA HIS A 5 -9.31 -14.93 9.23
C HIS A 5 -10.03 -13.61 9.06
N TYR A 6 -10.09 -12.84 10.14
CA TYR A 6 -10.69 -11.51 10.12
C TYR A 6 -9.91 -10.54 9.20
N ILE A 7 -10.61 -9.93 8.24
CA ILE A 7 -10.10 -8.82 7.43
C ILE A 7 -10.41 -7.49 8.16
N PRO A 8 -9.38 -6.72 8.55
CA PRO A 8 -9.59 -5.42 9.18
C PRO A 8 -10.37 -4.43 8.30
N LEU A 9 -11.20 -3.58 8.92
CA LEU A 9 -11.99 -2.59 8.18
C LEU A 9 -11.11 -1.61 7.39
N TRP A 10 -9.98 -1.20 7.96
CA TRP A 10 -9.05 -0.28 7.30
C TRP A 10 -8.50 -0.88 5.99
N THR A 11 -8.28 -2.19 5.93
CA THR A 11 -7.84 -2.89 4.70
C THR A 11 -8.85 -2.73 3.57
N LYS A 12 -10.16 -2.79 3.87
CA LYS A 12 -11.23 -2.67 2.87
C LYS A 12 -11.30 -1.27 2.25
N ILE A 13 -10.86 -0.24 2.97
CA ILE A 13 -10.85 1.16 2.51
C ILE A 13 -9.49 1.51 1.88
N PHE A 14 -8.40 1.15 2.55
CA PHE A 14 -7.04 1.48 2.16
C PHE A 14 -6.65 0.79 0.85
N LEU A 15 -6.96 -0.49 0.68
CA LEU A 15 -6.47 -1.27 -0.47
C LEU A 15 -6.96 -0.73 -1.83
N PRO A 16 -8.26 -0.40 -2.03
CA PRO A 16 -8.70 0.25 -3.26
C PRO A 16 -7.98 1.58 -3.54
N ILE A 17 -7.84 2.44 -2.52
CA ILE A 17 -7.14 3.71 -2.63
C ILE A 17 -5.68 3.48 -3.02
N ALA A 18 -5.03 2.51 -2.38
CA ALA A 18 -3.65 2.16 -2.64
C ALA A 18 -3.46 1.69 -4.09
N ILE A 19 -4.33 0.81 -4.58
CA ILE A 19 -4.28 0.33 -5.97
C ILE A 19 -4.46 1.49 -6.96
N VAL A 20 -5.50 2.31 -6.76
CA VAL A 20 -5.79 3.46 -7.65
C VAL A 20 -4.62 4.44 -7.67
N THR A 21 -4.05 4.76 -6.51
CA THR A 21 -2.91 5.69 -6.42
C THR A 21 -1.67 5.10 -7.07
N ASN A 22 -1.38 3.80 -6.89
CA ASN A 22 -0.23 3.17 -7.54
C ASN A 22 -0.37 3.10 -9.06
N LEU A 23 -1.59 3.00 -9.59
CA LEU A 23 -1.85 2.95 -11.03
C LEU A 23 -1.86 4.34 -11.69
N LEU A 24 -2.38 5.35 -11.00
CA LEU A 24 -2.62 6.67 -11.59
C LEU A 24 -1.54 7.70 -11.26
N PHE A 25 -0.82 7.53 -10.14
CA PHE A 25 0.15 8.53 -9.71
C PHE A 25 1.50 8.35 -10.42
N PRO A 26 2.07 9.41 -11.02
CA PRO A 26 3.33 9.34 -11.75
C PRO A 26 4.52 9.33 -10.78
N TRP A 27 4.73 8.22 -10.08
CA TRP A 27 5.75 8.08 -9.03
C TRP A 27 7.17 8.36 -9.53
N ALA A 28 7.53 7.85 -10.70
CA ALA A 28 8.87 7.99 -11.27
C ALA A 28 9.20 9.47 -11.57
N ASP A 29 8.29 10.16 -12.26
CA ASP A 29 8.47 11.57 -12.62
C ASP A 29 8.46 12.47 -11.37
N SER A 30 7.58 12.18 -10.42
CA SER A 30 7.50 12.91 -9.15
C SER A 30 8.78 12.74 -8.32
N PHE A 31 9.31 11.52 -8.25
CA PHE A 31 10.56 11.24 -7.55
C PHE A 31 11.75 11.89 -8.23
N ALA A 32 11.81 11.87 -9.57
CA ALA A 32 12.83 12.57 -10.34
C ALA A 32 12.80 14.09 -10.07
N ALA A 33 11.60 14.69 -10.02
CA ALA A 33 11.44 16.09 -9.68
C ALA A 33 11.91 16.40 -8.25
N ILE A 34 11.54 15.57 -7.27
CA ILE A 34 11.99 15.74 -5.88
C ILE A 34 13.52 15.64 -5.80
N ASN A 35 14.13 14.66 -6.44
CA ASN A 35 15.57 14.48 -6.44
C ASN A 35 16.31 15.68 -7.10
N GLN A 36 15.70 16.31 -8.10
CA GLN A 36 16.29 17.46 -8.79
C GLN A 36 16.12 18.78 -8.01
N TYR A 37 14.92 19.04 -7.49
CA TYR A 37 14.57 20.35 -6.93
C TYR A 37 14.63 20.41 -5.40
N GLN A 38 14.53 19.26 -4.72
CA GLN A 38 14.48 19.14 -3.26
C GLN A 38 15.21 17.86 -2.76
N PRO A 39 16.52 17.70 -3.05
CA PRO A 39 17.26 16.47 -2.74
C PRO A 39 17.26 16.13 -1.24
N ASP A 40 17.24 17.14 -0.35
CA ASP A 40 17.20 16.93 1.09
C ASP A 40 15.89 16.26 1.58
N ALA A 41 14.82 16.33 0.77
CA ALA A 41 13.55 15.67 1.08
C ALA A 41 13.52 14.19 0.65
N VAL A 42 14.49 13.74 -0.16
CA VAL A 42 14.53 12.36 -0.71
C VAL A 42 14.46 11.27 0.36
N PRO A 43 15.23 11.34 1.48
CA PRO A 43 15.18 10.29 2.50
C PRO A 43 13.78 10.14 3.13
N LEU A 44 13.11 11.27 3.41
CA LEU A 44 11.77 11.27 3.98
C LEU A 44 10.74 10.71 2.98
N VAL A 45 10.83 11.12 1.72
CA VAL A 45 9.92 10.65 0.66
C VAL A 45 10.06 9.14 0.45
N LEU A 46 11.29 8.62 0.44
CA LEU A 46 11.54 7.17 0.35
C LEU A 46 10.98 6.42 1.56
N ALA A 47 11.14 6.97 2.78
CA ALA A 47 10.56 6.37 3.99
C ALA A 47 9.03 6.31 3.92
N LEU A 48 8.38 7.40 3.51
CA LEU A 48 6.92 7.46 3.36
C LEU A 48 6.42 6.50 2.27
N LEU A 49 7.11 6.41 1.14
CA LEU A 49 6.79 5.47 0.06
C LEU A 49 6.95 4.02 0.53
N ALA A 50 8.00 3.71 1.30
CA ALA A 50 8.18 2.39 1.89
C ALA A 50 7.05 2.02 2.86
N CYS A 51 6.65 2.95 3.74
CA CYS A 51 5.51 2.76 4.63
C CYS A 51 4.19 2.52 3.86
N TRP A 52 3.97 3.27 2.78
CA TRP A 52 2.81 3.10 1.91
C TRP A 52 2.76 1.71 1.25
N LEU A 53 3.89 1.26 0.69
CA LEU A 53 4.01 -0.06 0.09
C LEU A 53 3.84 -1.17 1.12
N ALA A 54 4.42 -1.03 2.31
CA ALA A 54 4.24 -1.99 3.40
C ALA A 54 2.78 -2.12 3.81
N ALA A 55 2.06 -1.00 4.01
CA ALA A 55 0.64 -1.02 4.31
C ALA A 55 -0.21 -1.68 3.21
N THR A 56 0.20 -1.51 1.94
CA THR A 56 -0.44 -2.15 0.78
C THR A 56 -0.24 -3.67 0.80
N ILE A 57 0.97 -4.13 1.06
CA ILE A 57 1.30 -5.55 1.15
C ILE A 57 0.58 -6.20 2.33
N ILE A 58 0.56 -5.56 3.50
CA ILE A 58 -0.14 -6.08 4.69
C ILE A 58 -1.65 -6.19 4.41
N SER A 59 -2.24 -5.16 3.80
CA SER A 59 -3.64 -5.17 3.37
C SER A 59 -3.94 -6.33 2.43
N LEU A 60 -3.10 -6.52 1.42
CA LEU A 60 -3.24 -7.62 0.47
C LEU A 60 -3.13 -8.98 1.17
N ALA A 61 -2.20 -9.14 2.10
CA ALA A 61 -2.03 -10.37 2.87
C ALA A 61 -3.28 -10.71 3.70
N HIS A 62 -3.94 -9.71 4.31
CA HIS A 62 -5.22 -9.92 4.98
C HIS A 62 -6.31 -10.40 4.01
N CYS A 63 -6.42 -9.79 2.84
CA CYS A 63 -7.40 -10.19 1.82
C CYS A 63 -7.13 -11.61 1.29
N VAL A 64 -5.88 -11.94 0.98
CA VAL A 64 -5.49 -13.28 0.52
C VAL A 64 -5.80 -14.33 1.58
N LYS A 65 -5.42 -14.06 2.84
CA LYS A 65 -5.69 -14.99 3.94
C LYS A 65 -7.20 -15.14 4.21
N GLY A 66 -7.97 -14.06 4.10
CA GLY A 66 -9.44 -14.10 4.18
C GLY A 66 -10.06 -14.98 3.09
N ALA A 67 -9.65 -14.77 1.84
CA ALA A 67 -10.11 -15.56 0.69
C ALA A 67 -9.78 -17.06 0.84
N LEU A 68 -8.58 -17.40 1.30
CA LEU A 68 -8.16 -18.79 1.55
C LEU A 68 -8.90 -19.42 2.75
N SER A 69 -9.31 -18.61 3.74
CA SER A 69 -10.07 -19.07 4.91
C SER A 69 -11.55 -19.34 4.61
N GLY A 70 -12.04 -18.94 3.44
CA GLY A 70 -13.42 -19.16 3.00
C GLY A 70 -14.40 -18.11 3.50
N GLU A 71 -13.97 -16.86 3.68
CA GLU A 71 -14.92 -15.74 3.77
C GLU A 71 -15.60 -15.59 2.40
N SER A 72 -16.85 -16.06 2.30
CA SER A 72 -17.81 -15.73 1.25
C SER A 72 -18.73 -14.60 1.71
#